data_AF-B7KFB0-F1
#
_entry.id   AF-B7KFB0-F1
#
_cell.length_a   1.000
_cell.length_b   1.000
_cell.length_c   1.000
_cell.angle_alpha   90.00
_cell.angle_beta   90.00
_cell.angle_gamma   90.00
#
_symmetry.space_group_name_H-M   'P 1'
#
loop_
_entity.id
_entity.type
_entity.pdbx_description
1 polymer ?
#
loop_
_entity_poly.entity_id
_entity_poly.type
_entity_poly.pdbx_seq_one_letter_code
_entity_poly.pdbx_strand_id
1 'polypeptide(L)'
;MPWTRIVSAIIAIAFALGIIITGGWYFTFGVCLLVFLAQLEYFRLVRAKGIAPAAKTTLVVSQLLLITATVAPTLTDAVFPLAGALICFYLLFQPKLATIADISSSILGLFYGGYLPSYWVRLRVGFAQAVTPIDIAGIDIGGNNLPLMGYWPHSWTHLKLFPPALTVTFLAFGCIWAADIGAYVMGKWFGRTRLSEISPKKTVEGAIFGIMGSILVAEWGAWYLEWPYWEFTGLLLGLLIGIVSLLGDLTESMMKRDAGVKDSGELIPGHGGILDRTDSYVFTAPLVYYFVTLLLPLLSNFKH
;
A
#
# COMPACT_ATOMS: atom_id res chain seq x y z
N MET A 1 -8.00 -26.90 9.24
CA MET A 1 -6.88 -25.94 9.37
C MET A 1 -6.45 -25.92 10.83
N PRO A 2 -5.15 -25.92 11.16
CA PRO A 2 -4.73 -25.93 12.56
C PRO A 2 -5.16 -24.63 13.25
N TRP A 3 -5.76 -24.75 14.44
CA TRP A 3 -6.32 -23.66 15.25
C TRP A 3 -5.36 -22.47 15.41
N THR A 4 -4.06 -22.75 15.51
CA THR A 4 -2.98 -21.77 15.60
C THR A 4 -2.95 -20.78 14.45
N ARG A 5 -3.30 -21.19 13.22
CA ARG A 5 -3.33 -20.29 12.05
C ARG A 5 -4.52 -19.33 12.08
N ILE A 6 -5.67 -19.80 12.57
CA ILE A 6 -6.86 -18.95 12.67
C ILE A 6 -6.65 -17.87 13.73
N VAL A 7 -6.11 -18.26 14.89
CA VAL A 7 -5.81 -17.33 15.98
C VAL A 7 -4.77 -16.28 15.54
N SER A 8 -3.69 -16.68 14.87
CA SER A 8 -2.69 -15.72 14.39
C SER A 8 -3.26 -14.75 13.34
N ALA A 9 -4.14 -15.22 12.46
CA ALA A 9 -4.81 -14.36 11.47
C ALA A 9 -5.71 -13.33 12.15
N ILE A 10 -6.52 -13.74 13.14
CA ILE A 10 -7.40 -12.84 13.89
C ILE A 10 -6.58 -11.76 14.61
N ILE A 11 -5.49 -12.15 15.28
CA ILE A 11 -4.62 -11.20 15.98
C ILE A 11 -3.98 -10.22 14.99
N ALA A 12 -3.48 -10.70 13.85
CA ALA A 12 -2.89 -9.83 12.83
C ALA A 12 -3.89 -8.84 12.24
N ILE A 13 -5.13 -9.29 11.95
CA ILE A 13 -6.21 -8.43 11.46
C ILE A 13 -6.59 -7.39 12.54
N ALA A 14 -6.76 -7.81 13.79
CA ALA A 14 -7.08 -6.90 14.89
C ALA A 14 -5.99 -5.85 15.10
N PHE A 15 -4.72 -6.26 15.01
CA PHE A 15 -3.57 -5.35 15.09
C PHE A 15 -3.54 -4.37 13.92
N ALA A 16 -3.71 -4.85 12.68
CA ALA A 16 -3.75 -4.00 11.49
C ALA A 16 -4.90 -2.98 11.56
N LEU A 17 -6.11 -3.42 11.92
CA LEU A 17 -7.26 -2.54 12.12
C LEU A 17 -7.01 -1.52 13.24
N GLY A 18 -6.42 -1.94 14.36
CA GLY A 18 -6.07 -1.04 15.47
C GLY A 18 -5.10 0.06 15.05
N ILE A 19 -4.09 -0.27 14.24
CA ILE A 19 -3.12 0.70 13.69
C ILE A 19 -3.79 1.67 12.72
N ILE A 20 -4.67 1.16 11.83
CA ILE A 20 -5.41 2.00 10.88
C ILE A 20 -6.28 3.02 11.63
N ILE A 21 -7.02 2.55 12.65
CA ILE A 21 -7.93 3.39 13.44
C ILE A 21 -7.14 4.44 14.22
N THR A 22 -6.10 4.04 14.97
CA THR A 22 -5.36 4.94 15.87
C THR A 22 -4.62 6.07 15.16
N GLY A 23 -4.20 5.89 13.90
CA GLY A 23 -3.66 6.96 13.07
C GLY A 23 -2.34 7.56 13.58
N GLY A 24 -1.95 8.71 13.02
CA GLY A 24 -0.77 9.46 13.45
C GLY A 24 0.52 8.64 13.50
N TRP A 25 1.31 8.84 14.56
CA TRP A 25 2.57 8.12 14.79
C TRP A 25 2.39 6.61 14.99
N TYR A 26 1.24 6.15 15.49
CA TYR A 26 0.96 4.71 15.60
C TYR A 26 0.83 4.07 14.23
N PHE A 27 0.15 4.74 13.30
CA PHE A 27 0.08 4.33 11.90
C PHE A 27 1.47 4.32 11.24
N THR A 28 2.23 5.40 11.40
CA THR A 28 3.62 5.47 10.90
C THR A 28 4.47 4.32 11.44
N PHE A 29 4.43 4.06 12.74
CA PHE A 29 5.19 2.97 13.35
C PHE A 29 4.78 1.61 12.77
N GLY A 30 3.48 1.38 12.60
CA GLY A 30 2.96 0.17 11.95
C GLY A 30 3.47 -0.02 10.52
N VAL A 31 3.41 1.03 9.70
CA VAL A 31 3.94 1.00 8.32
C VAL A 31 5.46 0.83 8.32
N CYS A 32 6.20 1.51 9.19
CA CYS A 32 7.64 1.34 9.36
C CYS A 32 8.02 -0.12 9.66
N LEU A 33 7.30 -0.76 10.59
CA LEU A 33 7.51 -2.16 10.93
C LEU A 33 7.20 -3.09 9.75
N LEU A 34 6.06 -2.89 9.07
CA LEU A 34 5.69 -3.68 7.90
C LEU A 34 6.73 -3.55 6.78
N VAL A 35 7.12 -2.31 6.45
CA VAL A 35 8.15 -2.02 5.44
C VAL A 35 9.48 -2.64 5.80
N PHE A 36 9.91 -2.54 7.06
CA PHE A 36 11.15 -3.14 7.52
C PHE A 36 11.16 -4.66 7.31
N LEU A 37 10.09 -5.34 7.71
CA LEU A 37 9.97 -6.79 7.56
C LEU A 37 9.86 -7.21 6.08
N ALA A 38 9.06 -6.50 5.29
CA ALA A 38 8.93 -6.72 3.85
C ALA A 38 10.26 -6.52 3.11
N GLN A 39 11.02 -5.48 3.44
CA GLN A 39 12.34 -5.22 2.84
C GLN A 39 13.36 -6.29 3.24
N LEU A 40 13.30 -6.85 4.44
CA LEU A 40 14.17 -7.98 4.83
C LEU A 40 13.91 -9.21 3.95
N GLU A 41 12.65 -9.52 3.66
CA GLU A 41 12.27 -10.61 2.75
C GLU A 41 12.70 -10.32 1.31
N TYR A 42 12.43 -9.11 0.83
CA TYR A 42 12.89 -8.66 -0.48
C TYR A 42 14.41 -8.82 -0.65
N PHE A 43 15.21 -8.36 0.33
CA PHE A 43 16.67 -8.50 0.23
C PHE A 43 17.16 -9.95 0.39
N ARG A 44 16.38 -10.84 1.01
CA ARG A 44 16.67 -12.28 0.98
C ARG A 44 16.46 -12.85 -0.42
N LEU A 45 15.38 -12.46 -1.12
CA LEU A 45 15.14 -12.85 -2.52
C LEU A 45 16.30 -12.40 -3.42
N VAL A 46 16.72 -11.14 -3.29
CA VAL A 46 17.84 -10.60 -4.06
C VAL A 46 19.14 -11.36 -3.78
N ARG A 47 19.43 -11.67 -2.50
CA ARG A 47 20.63 -12.44 -2.12
C ARG A 47 20.59 -13.90 -2.59
N ALA A 48 19.40 -14.50 -2.71
CA ALA A 48 19.25 -15.85 -3.26
C ALA A 48 19.77 -15.93 -4.72
N LYS A 49 19.82 -14.80 -5.43
CA LYS A 49 20.39 -14.68 -6.78
C LYS A 49 21.90 -14.41 -6.81
N GLY A 50 22.56 -14.39 -5.66
CA GLY A 50 23.97 -14.04 -5.55
C GLY A 50 24.27 -12.55 -5.69
N ILE A 51 23.23 -11.70 -5.67
CA ILE A 51 23.37 -10.23 -5.71
C ILE A 51 23.65 -9.73 -4.28
N ALA A 52 24.53 -8.75 -4.14
CA ALA A 52 24.97 -8.17 -2.88
C ALA A 52 24.47 -6.70 -2.73
N PRO A 53 23.16 -6.49 -2.52
CA PRO A 53 22.59 -5.14 -2.42
C PRO A 53 23.06 -4.42 -1.16
N ALA A 54 22.97 -3.09 -1.16
CA ALA A 54 23.18 -2.21 -0.02
C ALA A 54 22.03 -2.28 1.01
N ALA A 55 21.60 -3.49 1.37
CA ALA A 55 20.38 -3.76 2.12
C ALA A 55 20.28 -2.97 3.44
N LYS A 56 21.37 -2.91 4.22
CA LYS A 56 21.38 -2.18 5.50
C LYS A 56 21.14 -0.68 5.29
N THR A 57 21.86 -0.09 4.32
CA THR A 57 21.73 1.32 3.97
C THR A 57 20.32 1.61 3.46
N THR A 58 19.80 0.78 2.54
CA THR A 58 18.45 0.93 2.00
C THR A 58 17.38 0.84 3.07
N LEU A 59 17.48 -0.10 4.01
CA LEU A 59 16.56 -0.22 5.16
C LEU A 59 16.55 1.08 5.97
N VAL A 60 17.72 1.59 6.37
CA VAL A 60 17.82 2.82 7.17
C VAL A 60 17.21 4.02 6.44
N VAL A 61 17.59 4.25 5.18
CA VAL A 61 17.06 5.41 4.45
C VAL A 61 15.57 5.29 4.15
N SER A 62 15.05 4.06 4.01
CA SER A 62 13.62 3.82 3.84
C SER A 62 12.83 4.16 5.11
N GLN A 63 13.36 3.83 6.29
CA GLN A 63 12.75 4.23 7.57
C GLN A 63 12.79 5.75 7.76
N LEU A 64 13.91 6.41 7.43
CA LEU A 64 14.01 7.87 7.46
C LEU A 64 13.01 8.53 6.49
N LEU A 65 12.79 7.94 5.32
CA LEU A 65 11.81 8.41 4.34
C LEU A 65 10.38 8.32 4.90
N LEU A 66 10.00 7.23 5.57
CA LEU A 66 8.68 7.09 6.22
C LEU A 66 8.49 8.05 7.40
N ILE A 67 9.54 8.29 8.19
CA ILE A 67 9.50 9.29 9.25
C ILE A 67 9.34 10.69 8.66
N THR A 68 10.04 10.99 7.57
CA THR A 68 9.88 12.27 6.84
C THR A 68 8.46 12.42 6.31
N ALA A 69 7.83 11.34 5.82
CA ALA A 69 6.43 11.35 5.39
C ALA A 69 5.44 11.73 6.50
N THR A 70 5.84 11.59 7.76
CA THR A 70 5.03 11.97 8.93
C THR A 70 5.30 13.41 9.36
N VAL A 71 6.58 13.83 9.36
CA VAL A 71 7.00 15.15 9.85
C VAL A 71 6.84 16.25 8.79
N ALA A 72 7.23 15.95 7.55
CA ALA A 72 7.21 16.88 6.43
C ALA A 72 6.83 16.14 5.13
N PRO A 73 5.52 15.86 4.91
CA PRO A 73 5.04 15.11 3.75
C PRO A 73 5.52 15.67 2.41
N THR A 74 5.59 17.00 2.27
CA THR A 74 6.03 17.70 1.04
C THR A 74 7.51 17.49 0.71
N LEU A 75 8.36 17.26 1.72
CA LEU A 75 9.80 17.04 1.52
C LEU A 75 10.13 15.58 1.19
N THR A 76 9.18 14.66 1.36
CA THR A 76 9.46 13.23 1.22
C THR A 76 9.85 12.86 -0.21
N ASP A 77 9.29 13.56 -1.21
CA ASP A 77 9.67 13.37 -2.62
C ASP A 77 11.09 13.85 -2.93
N ALA A 78 11.58 14.86 -2.19
CA ALA A 78 12.97 15.31 -2.28
C ALA A 78 13.94 14.36 -1.54
N VAL A 79 13.48 13.69 -0.48
CA VAL A 79 14.28 12.70 0.26
C VAL A 79 14.56 11.44 -0.57
N PHE A 80 13.64 11.03 -1.45
CA PHE A 80 13.83 9.84 -2.30
C PHE A 80 15.11 9.88 -3.18
N PRO A 81 15.34 10.91 -4.03
CA PRO A 81 16.55 10.97 -4.84
C PRO A 81 17.82 11.14 -4.00
N LEU A 82 17.75 11.83 -2.85
CA LEU A 82 18.88 11.95 -1.92
C LEU A 82 19.24 10.61 -1.29
N ALA A 83 18.24 9.83 -0.87
CA ALA A 83 18.41 8.47 -0.36
C ALA A 83 19.00 7.54 -1.43
N GLY A 84 18.53 7.65 -2.68
CA GLY A 84 19.10 6.92 -3.81
C GLY A 84 20.56 7.27 -4.07
N ALA A 85 20.91 8.55 -4.07
CA ALA A 85 22.29 9.01 -4.20
C ALA A 85 23.18 8.51 -3.07
N LEU A 86 22.67 8.48 -1.82
CA LEU A 86 23.40 7.94 -0.67
C LEU A 86 23.65 6.43 -0.80
N ILE A 87 22.69 5.68 -1.30
CA ILE A 87 22.86 4.24 -1.60
C ILE A 87 23.97 4.03 -2.63
N CYS A 88 23.91 4.77 -3.75
CA CYS A 88 24.93 4.69 -4.79
C CYS A 88 26.32 5.07 -4.25
N PHE A 89 26.41 6.16 -3.48
CA PHE A 89 27.65 6.59 -2.84
C PHE A 89 28.20 5.51 -1.91
N TYR A 90 27.37 4.91 -1.06
CA TYR A 90 27.78 3.83 -0.15
C TYR A 90 28.32 2.60 -0.90
N LEU A 91 27.73 2.25 -2.04
CA LEU A 91 28.17 1.12 -2.87
C LEU A 91 29.56 1.35 -3.49
N LEU A 92 29.98 2.61 -3.72
CA LEU A 92 31.33 2.92 -4.23
C LEU A 92 32.44 2.58 -3.23
N PHE A 93 32.15 2.60 -1.92
CA PHE A 93 33.13 2.31 -0.87
C PHE A 93 33.09 0.86 -0.39
N GLN A 94 32.35 -0.03 -1.06
CA GLN A 94 32.34 -1.44 -0.71
C GLN A 94 33.66 -2.12 -1.11
N PRO A 95 34.15 -3.09 -0.32
CA PRO A 95 35.38 -3.83 -0.66
C PRO A 95 35.31 -4.59 -1.99
N LYS A 96 34.11 -4.92 -2.45
CA LYS A 96 33.84 -5.53 -3.75
C LYS A 96 33.22 -4.47 -4.66
N LEU A 97 33.67 -4.41 -5.90
CA LEU A 97 33.07 -3.55 -6.91
C LEU A 97 31.58 -3.89 -7.05
N ALA A 98 30.73 -2.90 -6.79
CA ALA A 98 29.30 -3.04 -6.92
C ALA A 98 28.94 -3.23 -8.40
N THR A 99 28.07 -4.20 -8.66
CA THR A 99 27.52 -4.46 -9.99
C THR A 99 26.30 -3.58 -10.26
N ILE A 100 25.91 -3.48 -11.53
CA ILE A 100 24.64 -2.83 -11.92
C ILE A 100 23.44 -3.50 -11.24
N ALA A 101 23.51 -4.81 -10.99
CA ALA A 101 22.47 -5.56 -10.30
C ALA A 101 22.37 -5.16 -8.82
N ASP A 102 23.51 -4.91 -8.15
CA ASP A 102 23.53 -4.46 -6.75
C ASP A 102 22.90 -3.07 -6.59
N ILE A 103 23.23 -2.14 -7.50
CA ILE A 103 22.63 -0.81 -7.52
C ILE A 103 21.14 -0.90 -7.82
N SER A 104 20.76 -1.57 -8.91
CA SER A 104 19.36 -1.69 -9.35
C SER A 104 18.47 -2.31 -8.29
N SER A 105 18.92 -3.39 -7.63
CA SER A 105 18.15 -4.05 -6.56
C SER A 105 18.09 -3.20 -5.29
N SER A 106 19.12 -2.41 -4.97
CA SER A 106 19.09 -1.49 -3.82
C SER A 106 18.14 -0.32 -4.04
N ILE A 107 18.14 0.26 -5.25
CA ILE A 107 17.22 1.34 -5.64
C ILE A 107 15.79 0.82 -5.76
N LEU A 108 15.60 -0.37 -6.33
CA LEU A 108 14.28 -1.00 -6.39
C LEU A 108 13.75 -1.30 -4.98
N GLY A 109 14.59 -1.77 -4.06
CA GLY A 109 14.21 -1.95 -2.66
C GLY A 109 13.80 -0.64 -1.97
N LEU A 110 14.45 0.49 -2.29
CA LEU A 110 14.06 1.82 -1.80
C LEU A 110 12.74 2.28 -2.41
N PHE A 111 12.59 2.16 -3.73
CA PHE A 111 11.39 2.57 -4.46
C PHE A 111 10.18 1.74 -4.03
N TYR A 112 10.27 0.43 -4.22
CA TYR A 112 9.20 -0.53 -3.98
C TYR A 112 8.92 -0.70 -2.49
N GLY A 113 9.95 -0.88 -1.67
CA GLY A 113 9.79 -1.16 -0.25
C GLY A 113 9.59 0.08 0.63
N GLY A 114 10.14 1.24 0.27
CA GLY A 114 10.12 2.43 1.12
C GLY A 114 9.26 3.57 0.58
N TYR A 115 9.55 4.03 -0.64
CA TYR A 115 8.93 5.21 -1.23
C TYR A 115 7.45 5.01 -1.54
N LEU A 116 7.06 3.92 -2.20
CA LEU A 116 5.66 3.66 -2.52
C LEU A 116 4.79 3.50 -1.27
N PRO A 117 5.17 2.72 -0.23
CA PRO A 117 4.39 2.65 1.01
C PRO A 117 4.32 3.97 1.79
N SER A 118 5.25 4.92 1.57
CA SER A 118 5.21 6.23 2.22
C SER A 118 3.93 7.01 1.93
N TYR A 119 3.29 6.76 0.78
CA TYR A 119 2.03 7.40 0.40
C TYR A 119 0.88 7.01 1.33
N TRP A 120 0.88 5.82 1.95
CA TRP A 120 -0.09 5.48 3.00
C TRP A 120 0.09 6.36 4.24
N VAL A 121 1.33 6.62 4.63
CA VAL A 121 1.65 7.51 5.76
C VAL A 121 1.22 8.94 5.45
N ARG A 122 1.53 9.44 4.25
CA ARG A 122 1.09 10.78 3.81
C ARG A 122 -0.42 10.89 3.71
N LEU A 123 -1.12 9.83 3.31
CA LEU A 123 -2.59 9.80 3.30
C LEU A 123 -3.17 9.87 4.71
N ARG A 124 -2.51 9.29 5.73
CA ARG A 124 -3.03 9.28 7.11
C ARG A 124 -2.57 10.46 7.97
N VAL A 125 -1.40 11.03 7.69
CA VAL A 125 -0.76 12.09 8.50
C VAL A 125 -0.56 13.40 7.73
N GLY A 126 -0.52 13.37 6.40
CA GLY A 126 -0.31 14.56 5.56
C GLY A 126 -1.57 15.07 4.84
N PHE A 127 -2.71 14.39 4.97
CA PHE A 127 -3.93 14.68 4.19
C PHE A 127 -4.37 16.14 4.26
N ALA A 128 -4.44 16.68 5.48
CA ALA A 128 -4.83 18.06 5.76
C ALA A 128 -3.89 19.13 5.18
N GLN A 129 -2.64 18.78 4.88
CA GLN A 129 -1.67 19.70 4.27
C GLN A 129 -1.69 19.62 2.74
N ALA A 130 -2.14 18.50 2.18
CA ALA A 130 -2.18 18.24 0.74
C ALA A 130 -3.51 18.68 0.09
N VAL A 131 -4.59 18.74 0.87
CA VAL A 131 -5.91 19.15 0.42
C VAL A 131 -6.17 20.56 0.98
N THR A 132 -6.25 21.57 0.11
CA THR A 132 -6.85 22.87 0.50
C THR A 132 -8.23 22.59 1.10
N PRO A 133 -8.74 23.36 2.09
CA PRO A 133 -10.07 23.10 2.66
C PRO A 133 -11.10 23.15 1.53
N ILE A 134 -11.51 21.98 1.06
CA ILE A 134 -12.59 21.83 0.09
C ILE A 134 -13.76 21.41 0.93
N ASP A 135 -14.79 22.24 0.95
CA ASP A 135 -16.12 21.92 1.46
C ASP A 135 -16.72 20.80 0.61
N ILE A 136 -16.24 19.56 0.80
CA ILE A 136 -16.95 18.37 0.33
C ILE A 136 -18.16 18.23 1.25
N ALA A 137 -19.30 18.81 0.85
CA ALA A 137 -20.59 18.66 1.53
C ALA A 137 -20.56 18.97 3.05
N GLY A 138 -19.80 19.98 3.47
CA GLY A 138 -19.71 20.40 4.89
C GLY A 138 -18.83 19.51 5.78
N ILE A 139 -18.02 18.62 5.19
CA ILE A 139 -16.99 17.87 5.91
C ILE A 139 -15.72 18.72 5.91
N ASP A 140 -15.46 19.41 7.02
CA ASP A 140 -14.23 20.18 7.23
C ASP A 140 -13.00 19.26 7.20
N ILE A 141 -12.16 19.39 6.18
CA ILE A 141 -10.92 18.62 5.97
C ILE A 141 -9.72 19.38 6.57
N GLY A 142 -9.93 20.14 7.64
CA GLY A 142 -8.92 20.95 8.31
C GLY A 142 -7.95 20.18 9.22
N GLY A 143 -6.64 20.28 8.91
CA GLY A 143 -5.49 20.37 9.84
C GLY A 143 -5.18 19.25 10.85
N ASN A 144 -4.01 18.60 10.74
CA ASN A 144 -3.47 17.61 11.71
C ASN A 144 -2.62 18.23 12.87
N ASN A 145 -2.60 17.53 14.03
CA ASN A 145 -1.58 17.36 15.12
C ASN A 145 -1.80 17.95 16.56
N LEU A 146 -1.64 17.07 17.60
CA LEU A 146 -1.50 17.18 19.10
C LEU A 146 -2.71 17.05 20.12
N PRO A 147 -2.75 16.22 21.21
CA PRO A 147 -1.92 15.12 21.71
C PRO A 147 -2.57 13.75 21.37
N LEU A 148 -3.25 12.95 22.21
CA LEU A 148 -3.96 11.72 21.76
C LEU A 148 -5.08 12.03 20.73
N MET A 149 -4.73 12.14 19.45
CA MET A 149 -5.22 13.18 18.53
C MET A 149 -6.55 12.92 17.79
N GLY A 150 -7.67 12.70 18.50
CA GLY A 150 -9.01 12.73 17.86
C GLY A 150 -9.30 11.65 16.80
N TYR A 151 -8.41 10.67 16.63
CA TYR A 151 -8.62 9.50 15.76
C TYR A 151 -9.62 8.48 16.32
N TRP A 152 -10.19 8.73 17.49
CA TRP A 152 -11.33 8.00 17.98
C TRP A 152 -12.60 8.64 17.42
N PRO A 153 -13.43 7.90 16.68
CA PRO A 153 -14.72 8.41 16.25
C PRO A 153 -15.49 9.01 17.43
N HIS A 154 -16.00 10.23 17.29
CA HIS A 154 -16.89 10.81 18.30
C HIS A 154 -18.17 9.97 18.44
N SER A 155 -18.57 9.31 17.36
CA SER A 155 -19.68 8.36 17.33
C SER A 155 -19.32 7.18 16.43
N TRP A 156 -19.28 5.96 16.99
CA TRP A 156 -19.08 4.72 16.24
C TRP A 156 -20.29 4.35 15.35
N THR A 157 -21.41 5.03 15.53
CA THR A 157 -22.67 4.81 14.82
C THR A 157 -22.82 5.65 13.55
N HIS A 158 -22.05 6.74 13.41
CA HIS A 158 -22.15 7.67 12.28
C HIS A 158 -20.81 7.74 11.53
N LEU A 159 -20.61 6.81 10.58
CA LEU A 159 -19.36 6.70 9.81
C LEU A 159 -19.01 7.97 9.01
N LYS A 160 -19.99 8.83 8.69
CA LYS A 160 -19.76 10.14 8.04
C LYS A 160 -18.98 11.14 8.90
N LEU A 161 -18.93 10.95 10.22
CA LEU A 161 -18.17 11.81 11.14
C LEU A 161 -16.72 11.34 11.32
N PHE A 162 -16.30 10.27 10.63
CA PHE A 162 -14.93 9.80 10.71
C PHE A 162 -14.00 10.74 9.93
N PRO A 163 -12.72 10.86 10.34
CA PRO A 163 -11.75 11.64 9.59
C PRO A 163 -11.67 11.18 8.11
N PRO A 164 -11.68 12.09 7.13
CA PRO A 164 -11.64 11.74 5.70
C PRO A 164 -10.47 10.82 5.34
N ALA A 165 -9.30 11.06 5.92
CA ALA A 165 -8.14 10.20 5.74
C ALA A 165 -8.38 8.75 6.19
N LEU A 166 -9.18 8.56 7.25
CA LEU A 166 -9.52 7.24 7.77
C LEU A 166 -10.51 6.52 6.84
N THR A 167 -11.57 7.22 6.41
CA THR A 167 -12.60 6.65 5.54
C THR A 167 -12.04 6.27 4.17
N VAL A 168 -11.20 7.12 3.57
CA VAL A 168 -10.50 6.83 2.30
C VAL A 168 -9.57 5.62 2.44
N THR A 169 -8.84 5.52 3.55
CA THR A 169 -7.93 4.37 3.77
C THR A 169 -8.72 3.07 3.90
N PHE A 170 -9.83 3.08 4.64
CA PHE A 170 -10.71 1.91 4.73
C PHE A 170 -11.37 1.57 3.40
N LEU A 171 -11.80 2.57 2.63
CA LEU A 171 -12.36 2.35 1.31
C LEU A 171 -11.34 1.68 0.39
N ALA A 172 -10.11 2.19 0.36
CA ALA A 172 -9.05 1.64 -0.47
C ALA A 172 -8.69 0.19 -0.06
N PHE A 173 -8.56 -0.08 1.24
CA PHE A 173 -8.29 -1.44 1.72
C PHE A 173 -9.47 -2.38 1.44
N GLY A 174 -10.71 -1.89 1.58
CA GLY A 174 -11.91 -2.61 1.21
C GLY A 174 -11.94 -2.98 -0.28
N CYS A 175 -11.51 -2.07 -1.16
CA CYS A 175 -11.38 -2.33 -2.59
C CYS A 175 -10.32 -3.41 -2.88
N ILE A 176 -9.16 -3.35 -2.23
CA ILE A 176 -8.10 -4.38 -2.35
C ILE A 176 -8.64 -5.74 -1.87
N TRP A 177 -9.27 -5.80 -0.69
CA TRP A 177 -9.83 -7.04 -0.15
C TRP A 177 -10.92 -7.61 -1.03
N ALA A 178 -11.81 -6.77 -1.56
CA ALA A 178 -12.84 -7.20 -2.49
C ALA A 178 -12.24 -7.72 -3.81
N ALA A 179 -11.16 -7.10 -4.30
CA ALA A 179 -10.43 -7.59 -5.46
C ALA A 179 -9.84 -8.98 -5.23
N ASP A 180 -9.14 -9.18 -4.11
CA ASP A 180 -8.50 -10.45 -3.77
C ASP A 180 -9.54 -11.56 -3.53
N ILE A 181 -10.60 -11.27 -2.77
CA ILE A 181 -11.69 -12.22 -2.47
C ILE A 181 -12.43 -12.57 -3.76
N GLY A 182 -12.81 -11.56 -4.56
CA GLY A 182 -13.51 -11.74 -5.82
C GLY A 182 -12.69 -12.58 -6.80
N ALA A 183 -11.41 -12.26 -6.96
CA ALA A 183 -10.51 -12.99 -7.83
C ALA A 183 -10.28 -14.43 -7.38
N TYR A 184 -10.14 -14.66 -6.07
CA TYR A 184 -9.95 -16.00 -5.52
C TYR A 184 -11.21 -16.87 -5.66
N VAL A 185 -12.37 -16.37 -5.20
CA VAL A 185 -13.62 -17.15 -5.18
C VAL A 185 -14.09 -17.42 -6.60
N MET A 186 -14.20 -16.38 -7.43
CA MET A 186 -14.70 -16.53 -8.80
C MET A 186 -13.67 -17.21 -9.69
N GLY A 187 -12.37 -16.98 -9.47
CA GLY A 187 -11.31 -17.72 -10.15
C GLY A 187 -11.35 -19.22 -9.85
N LYS A 188 -11.73 -19.61 -8.63
CA LYS A 188 -11.89 -21.04 -8.25
C LYS A 188 -13.12 -21.69 -8.87
N TRP A 189 -14.23 -20.95 -9.02
CA TRP A 189 -15.49 -21.48 -9.53
C TRP A 189 -15.61 -21.44 -11.05
N PHE A 190 -15.15 -20.35 -11.66
CA PHE A 190 -15.34 -20.06 -13.08
C PHE A 190 -14.03 -19.99 -13.88
N GLY A 191 -12.88 -20.03 -13.20
CA GLY A 191 -11.58 -19.88 -13.85
C GLY A 191 -11.27 -21.00 -14.83
N ARG A 192 -11.01 -20.62 -16.08
CA ARG A 192 -10.63 -21.55 -17.16
C ARG A 192 -9.33 -21.10 -17.82
N THR A 193 -9.17 -19.78 -17.98
CA THR A 193 -8.06 -19.19 -18.72
C THR A 193 -7.00 -18.70 -17.75
N ARG A 194 -5.75 -19.19 -17.87
CA ARG A 194 -4.63 -18.73 -17.04
C ARG A 194 -4.29 -17.28 -17.38
N LEU A 195 -4.05 -16.46 -16.35
CA LEU A 195 -3.72 -15.05 -16.51
C LEU A 195 -2.26 -14.83 -16.93
N SER A 196 -1.33 -15.60 -16.37
CA SER A 196 0.10 -15.45 -16.60
C SER A 196 0.84 -16.76 -16.31
N GLU A 197 1.94 -17.01 -17.02
CA GLU A 197 2.85 -18.13 -16.72
C GLU A 197 3.57 -17.97 -15.38
N ILE A 198 3.74 -16.72 -14.91
CA ILE A 198 4.41 -16.39 -13.65
C ILE A 198 3.55 -16.84 -12.45
N SER A 199 2.22 -16.75 -12.58
CA SER A 199 1.26 -17.14 -11.54
C SER A 199 0.17 -18.05 -12.11
N PRO A 200 0.46 -19.36 -12.30
CA PRO A 200 -0.43 -20.28 -13.01
C PRO A 200 -1.76 -20.56 -12.31
N LYS A 201 -1.91 -20.13 -11.06
CA LYS A 201 -3.15 -20.26 -10.28
C LYS A 201 -4.12 -19.11 -10.51
N LYS A 202 -3.67 -17.99 -11.08
CA LYS A 202 -4.52 -16.84 -11.38
C LYS A 202 -5.18 -17.02 -12.73
N THR A 203 -6.46 -16.68 -12.80
CA THR A 203 -7.27 -16.81 -14.01
C THR A 203 -7.76 -15.45 -14.49
N VAL A 204 -7.97 -15.31 -15.80
CA VAL A 204 -8.50 -14.09 -16.41
C VAL A 204 -9.90 -13.81 -15.88
N GLU A 205 -10.73 -14.84 -15.76
CA GLU A 205 -12.08 -14.71 -15.23
C GLU A 205 -12.03 -14.22 -13.77
N GLY A 206 -11.15 -14.80 -12.95
CA GLY A 206 -10.91 -14.33 -11.59
C GLY A 206 -10.50 -12.86 -11.55
N ALA A 207 -9.54 -12.44 -12.36
CA ALA A 207 -9.10 -11.05 -12.44
C ALA A 207 -10.25 -10.08 -12.76
N ILE A 208 -11.10 -10.41 -13.73
CA ILE A 208 -12.28 -9.60 -14.09
C ILE A 208 -13.23 -9.47 -12.90
N PHE A 209 -13.55 -10.58 -12.23
CA PHE A 209 -14.44 -10.54 -11.06
C PHE A 209 -13.83 -9.82 -9.86
N GLY A 210 -12.50 -9.89 -9.67
CA GLY A 210 -11.79 -9.09 -8.68
C GLY A 210 -11.92 -7.60 -8.95
N ILE A 211 -11.67 -7.17 -10.20
CA ILE A 211 -11.84 -5.77 -10.61
C ILE A 211 -13.29 -5.32 -10.40
N MET A 212 -14.27 -6.13 -10.78
CA MET A 212 -15.69 -5.82 -10.53
C MET A 212 -16.00 -5.69 -9.03
N GLY A 213 -15.45 -6.56 -8.18
CA GLY A 213 -15.59 -6.44 -6.72
C GLY A 213 -15.03 -5.13 -6.17
N SER A 214 -13.85 -4.72 -6.65
CA SER A 214 -13.23 -3.43 -6.32
C SER A 214 -14.10 -2.25 -6.77
N ILE A 215 -14.65 -2.30 -7.99
CA ILE A 215 -15.58 -1.29 -8.52
C ILE A 215 -16.81 -1.16 -7.63
N LEU A 216 -17.47 -2.26 -7.26
CA LEU A 216 -18.67 -2.22 -6.43
C LEU A 216 -18.42 -1.58 -5.06
N VAL A 217 -17.28 -1.87 -4.43
CA VAL A 217 -16.90 -1.27 -3.15
C VAL A 217 -16.57 0.21 -3.30
N ALA A 218 -15.81 0.59 -4.34
CA ALA A 218 -15.46 1.97 -4.60
C ALA A 218 -16.69 2.83 -4.93
N GLU A 219 -17.60 2.31 -5.73
CA GLU A 219 -18.86 2.94 -6.12
C GLU A 219 -19.74 3.21 -4.89
N TRP A 220 -19.92 2.18 -4.06
CA TRP A 220 -20.68 2.32 -2.82
C TRP A 220 -20.02 3.32 -1.85
N GLY A 221 -18.69 3.32 -1.77
CA GLY A 221 -17.93 4.27 -0.97
C GLY A 221 -18.05 5.71 -1.48
N ALA A 222 -17.92 5.94 -2.79
CA ALA A 222 -18.04 7.25 -3.41
C ALA A 222 -19.45 7.84 -3.24
N TRP A 223 -20.48 7.00 -3.40
CA TRP A 223 -21.87 7.38 -3.10
C TRP A 223 -22.05 7.75 -1.64
N TYR A 224 -21.56 6.91 -0.71
CA TYR A 224 -21.72 7.12 0.72
C TYR A 224 -20.99 8.38 1.23
N LEU A 225 -19.82 8.65 0.68
CA LEU A 225 -19.00 9.82 0.98
C LEU A 225 -19.40 11.07 0.17
N GLU A 226 -20.44 10.97 -0.66
CA GLU A 226 -21.00 12.07 -1.45
C GLU A 226 -19.96 12.77 -2.35
N TRP A 227 -19.08 11.98 -2.97
CA TRP A 227 -18.05 12.49 -3.88
C TRP A 227 -18.66 13.17 -5.12
N PRO A 228 -17.99 14.18 -5.70
CA PRO A 228 -18.42 14.77 -6.97
C PRO A 228 -18.43 13.72 -8.09
N TYR A 229 -19.51 13.66 -8.87
CA TYR A 229 -19.70 12.65 -9.92
C TYR A 229 -19.41 11.24 -9.37
N TRP A 230 -20.07 10.86 -8.28
CA TRP A 230 -19.76 9.64 -7.52
C TRP A 230 -19.79 8.39 -8.41
N GLU A 231 -20.62 8.35 -9.45
CA GLU A 231 -20.67 7.23 -10.39
C GLU A 231 -19.38 7.10 -11.20
N PHE A 232 -18.83 8.24 -11.63
CA PHE A 232 -17.59 8.26 -12.40
C PHE A 232 -16.36 8.07 -11.50
N THR A 233 -16.33 8.74 -10.35
CA THR A 233 -15.20 8.68 -9.42
C THR A 233 -15.09 7.33 -8.73
N GLY A 234 -16.21 6.71 -8.36
CA GLY A 234 -16.27 5.36 -7.81
C GLY A 234 -15.80 4.31 -8.82
N LEU A 235 -16.38 4.29 -10.02
CA LEU A 235 -15.98 3.42 -11.13
C LEU A 235 -14.47 3.53 -11.41
N LEU A 236 -13.96 4.76 -11.55
CA LEU A 236 -12.56 5.01 -11.88
C LEU A 236 -11.64 4.55 -10.75
N LEU A 237 -11.93 4.90 -9.49
CA LEU A 237 -11.12 4.48 -8.35
C LEU A 237 -11.08 2.95 -8.25
N GLY A 238 -12.24 2.29 -8.32
CA GLY A 238 -12.34 0.85 -8.17
C GLY A 238 -11.66 0.09 -9.31
N LEU A 239 -11.78 0.57 -10.55
CA LEU A 239 -11.07 0.03 -11.70
C LEU A 239 -9.56 0.14 -11.52
N LEU A 240 -9.08 1.32 -11.14
CA LEU A 240 -7.66 1.59 -10.93
C LEU A 240 -7.08 0.73 -9.81
N ILE A 241 -7.73 0.66 -8.64
CA ILE A 241 -7.29 -0.19 -7.53
C ILE A 241 -7.31 -1.67 -7.94
N GLY A 242 -8.35 -2.12 -8.63
CA GLY A 242 -8.47 -3.52 -9.06
C GLY A 242 -7.34 -3.94 -10.00
N ILE A 243 -6.94 -3.08 -10.95
CA ILE A 243 -5.82 -3.35 -11.85
C ILE A 243 -4.48 -3.29 -11.12
N VAL A 244 -4.28 -2.26 -10.29
CA VAL A 244 -2.98 -2.01 -9.65
C VAL A 244 -2.68 -2.99 -8.51
N SER A 245 -3.68 -3.41 -7.75
CA SER A 245 -3.54 -4.50 -6.78
C SER A 245 -3.10 -5.81 -7.46
N LEU A 246 -3.75 -6.16 -8.58
CA LEU A 246 -3.37 -7.34 -9.37
C LEU A 246 -1.93 -7.23 -9.91
N LEU A 247 -1.53 -6.04 -10.37
CA LEU A 247 -0.15 -5.78 -10.81
C LEU A 247 0.87 -5.96 -9.68
N GLY A 248 0.54 -5.52 -8.46
CA GLY A 248 1.39 -5.69 -7.27
C GLY A 248 1.69 -7.15 -6.98
N ASP A 249 0.67 -7.99 -6.89
CA ASP A 249 0.83 -9.42 -6.65
C ASP A 249 1.55 -10.13 -7.82
N LEU A 250 1.29 -9.74 -9.07
CA LEU A 250 2.06 -10.29 -10.21
C LEU A 250 3.54 -9.88 -10.18
N THR A 251 3.84 -8.66 -9.76
CA THR A 251 5.22 -8.16 -9.61
C THR A 251 5.98 -8.94 -8.54
N GLU A 252 5.33 -9.20 -7.42
CA GLU A 252 5.89 -9.95 -6.30
C GLU A 252 6.06 -11.45 -6.66
N SER A 253 5.06 -12.04 -7.32
CA SER A 253 5.15 -13.37 -7.92
C SER A 253 6.32 -13.48 -8.91
N MET A 254 6.54 -12.47 -9.75
CA MET A 254 7.69 -12.42 -10.67
C MET A 254 9.02 -12.46 -9.93
N MET A 255 9.19 -11.64 -8.88
CA MET A 255 10.41 -11.61 -8.06
C MET A 255 10.69 -12.97 -7.41
N LYS A 256 9.66 -13.65 -6.90
CA LYS A 256 9.80 -14.99 -6.29
C LYS A 256 10.26 -16.04 -7.31
N ARG A 257 9.62 -16.05 -8.49
CA ARG A 257 9.98 -16.99 -9.57
C ARG A 257 11.40 -16.75 -10.08
N ASP A 258 11.80 -15.49 -10.24
CA ASP A 258 13.16 -15.16 -10.62
C ASP A 258 14.18 -15.60 -9.55
N ALA A 259 13.86 -15.43 -8.27
CA ALA A 259 14.68 -15.88 -7.14
C ALA A 259 14.69 -17.41 -6.93
N GLY A 260 13.91 -18.18 -7.70
CA GLY A 260 13.83 -19.64 -7.58
C GLY A 260 13.11 -20.12 -6.32
N VAL A 261 12.41 -19.25 -5.60
CA VAL A 261 11.65 -19.57 -4.39
C VAL A 261 10.16 -19.43 -4.61
N LYS A 262 9.35 -20.09 -3.78
CA LYS A 262 7.89 -20.04 -3.89
C LYS A 262 7.26 -18.99 -2.98
N ASP A 263 7.83 -18.81 -1.79
CA ASP A 263 7.36 -17.90 -0.74
C ASP A 263 8.50 -16.92 -0.42
N SER A 264 8.17 -15.65 -0.17
CA SER A 264 9.16 -14.58 0.06
C SER A 264 9.86 -14.67 1.43
N GLY A 265 9.24 -15.37 2.38
CA GLY A 265 9.80 -15.68 3.70
C GLY A 265 8.93 -16.62 4.52
N GLU A 266 9.44 -17.05 5.67
CA GLU A 266 8.73 -17.89 6.66
C GLU A 266 8.44 -17.11 7.97
N LEU A 267 8.54 -15.78 7.92
CA LEU A 267 8.60 -14.94 9.13
C LEU A 267 7.33 -15.03 9.98
N ILE A 268 6.17 -15.32 9.36
CA ILE A 268 4.96 -15.72 10.08
C ILE A 268 4.71 -17.22 9.85
N PRO A 269 4.83 -18.07 10.90
CA PRO A 269 4.60 -19.50 10.81
C PRO A 269 3.22 -19.82 10.20
N GLY A 270 3.23 -20.42 9.00
CA GLY A 270 2.03 -20.85 8.29
C GLY A 270 1.24 -19.76 7.55
N HIS A 271 1.77 -18.55 7.39
CA HIS A 271 1.08 -17.42 6.71
C HIS A 271 1.80 -16.84 5.47
N GLY A 272 2.99 -17.34 5.14
CA GLY A 272 3.84 -16.77 4.07
C GLY A 272 4.69 -15.61 4.58
N GLY A 273 5.28 -14.87 3.63
CA GLY A 273 6.05 -13.66 3.93
C GLY A 273 5.15 -12.44 4.18
N ILE A 274 5.68 -11.42 4.86
CA ILE A 274 5.06 -10.09 4.96
C ILE A 274 4.98 -9.44 3.58
N LEU A 275 5.97 -9.67 2.72
CA LEU A 275 6.01 -9.16 1.35
C LEU A 275 4.84 -9.72 0.53
N ASP A 276 4.55 -11.02 0.67
CA ASP A 276 3.39 -11.70 0.03
C ASP A 276 2.03 -11.09 0.46
N ARG A 277 1.98 -10.36 1.58
CA ARG A 277 0.74 -9.80 2.14
C ARG A 277 0.58 -8.31 1.88
N THR A 278 1.67 -7.65 1.50
CA THR A 278 1.71 -6.20 1.32
C THR A 278 1.88 -5.81 -0.16
N ASP A 279 2.18 -6.75 -1.04
CA ASP A 279 2.36 -6.61 -2.49
C ASP A 279 1.28 -5.78 -3.21
N SER A 280 0.00 -6.08 -2.99
CA SER A 280 -1.14 -5.37 -3.57
C SER A 280 -1.28 -3.93 -3.04
N TYR A 281 -0.74 -3.64 -1.85
CA TYR A 281 -0.83 -2.33 -1.20
C TYR A 281 0.28 -1.38 -1.65
N VAL A 282 1.42 -1.91 -2.11
CA VAL A 282 2.59 -1.10 -2.47
C VAL A 282 2.25 -0.13 -3.60
N PHE A 283 1.79 -0.63 -4.75
CA PHE A 283 1.46 0.24 -5.89
C PHE A 283 0.13 0.99 -5.72
N THR A 284 -0.79 0.46 -4.90
CA THR A 284 -2.09 1.10 -4.66
C THR A 284 -1.95 2.39 -3.84
N ALA A 285 -0.94 2.48 -2.96
CA ALA A 285 -0.71 3.64 -2.09
C ALA A 285 -0.62 4.99 -2.83
N PRO A 286 0.32 5.20 -3.78
CA PRO A 286 0.42 6.47 -4.50
C PRO A 286 -0.81 6.74 -5.36
N LEU A 287 -1.43 5.69 -5.92
CA LEU A 287 -2.61 5.83 -6.75
C LEU A 287 -3.76 6.45 -5.97
N VAL A 288 -4.07 5.89 -4.80
CA VAL A 288 -5.13 6.39 -3.93
C VAL A 288 -4.81 7.79 -3.42
N TYR A 289 -3.55 8.03 -3.02
CA TYR A 289 -3.12 9.36 -2.58
C TYR A 289 -3.40 10.42 -3.65
N TYR A 290 -2.87 10.25 -4.87
CA TYR A 290 -3.07 11.24 -5.92
C TYR A 290 -4.51 11.29 -6.44
N PHE A 291 -5.24 10.17 -6.44
CA PHE A 291 -6.66 10.19 -6.78
C PHE A 291 -7.42 11.16 -5.88
N VAL A 292 -7.18 11.11 -4.57
CA VAL A 292 -7.91 11.93 -3.61
C VAL A 292 -7.31 13.33 -3.45
N THR A 293 -6.00 13.53 -3.59
CA THR A 293 -5.39 14.86 -3.42
C THR A 293 -5.34 15.69 -4.71
N LEU A 294 -5.39 15.06 -5.88
CA LEU A 294 -5.28 15.75 -7.17
C LEU A 294 -6.59 15.64 -7.98
N LEU A 295 -7.04 14.42 -8.27
CA LEU A 295 -8.13 14.19 -9.21
C LEU A 295 -9.49 14.60 -8.63
N LEU A 296 -9.78 14.19 -7.40
CA LEU A 296 -11.06 14.49 -6.75
C LEU A 296 -11.31 16.00 -6.58
N PRO A 297 -10.33 16.81 -6.10
CA PRO A 297 -10.40 18.27 -6.10
C PRO A 297 -10.61 18.90 -7.49
N LEU A 298 -9.92 18.36 -8.50
CA LEU A 298 -10.03 18.86 -9.86
C LEU A 298 -11.47 18.70 -10.38
N LEU A 299 -12.09 17.56 -10.12
CA LEU A 299 -13.47 17.26 -10.52
C LEU A 299 -14.51 18.09 -9.75
N SER A 300 -14.29 18.40 -8.47
CA SER A 300 -15.21 19.28 -7.73
C SER A 300 -15.31 20.68 -8.32
N ASN A 301 -14.25 21.19 -8.94
CA ASN A 301 -14.25 22.52 -9.57
C ASN A 301 -15.14 22.61 -10.82
N PHE A 302 -15.51 21.47 -11.40
CA PHE A 302 -16.40 21.41 -12.57
C PHE A 302 -17.88 21.28 -12.21
N LYS A 303 -18.24 21.21 -10.92
CA LYS A 303 -19.62 21.04 -10.45
C LYS A 303 -20.47 22.34 -10.54
N HIS A 304 -20.14 23.24 -11.47
CA HIS A 304 -20.87 24.47 -11.75
C HIS A 304 -21.91 24.29 -12.87
#